data_AF-A0A4Q3VDP1-F1
#
_entry.id   AF-A0A4Q3VDP1-F1
#
_cell.length_a   1.000
_cell.length_b   1.000
_cell.length_c   1.000
_cell.angle_alpha   90.00
_cell.angle_beta   90.00
_cell.angle_gamma   90.00
#
_symmetry.space_group_name_H-M   'P 1'
#
loop_
_entity.id
_entity.type
_entity.pdbx_description
1 polymer ?
#
loop_
_entity_poly.entity_id
_entity_poly.type
_entity_poly.pdbx_seq_one_letter_code
_entity_poly.pdbx_strand_id
1 'polypeptide(L)'
;CFTKSYFTRSDALNALTGSGGFRIEGELVHNGHNFNTVCILRETGKKEFMVNGNAYERFSHHVGRFPCVFIAPDDVRMITEGSEERRRFADAILSQLDPEYLQRLMNYNKLLLQRNSYLKSLSDRQVRDTNLLDVYDEQLTTDGTYIFDKRKVFMEECIGLVKNFYANISGQPENVMLAYESQLLKLDFAELLKSTRERDLYLQRTSAGIHKDDIVISLNGQPFRNIASQGQRKSLLFALKLAEFELLRLHKGFAPILLLDDVFEKLDETRMHNLLNWVCMHNDGQIFITDTHHKRIEQHLNNIGAKHQLIEL
;
A
#
# COMPACT_ATOMS: atom_id res chain seq x y z
N CYS A 1 -9.30 0.14 5.18
CA CYS A 1 -8.72 -0.16 6.51
C CYS A 1 -8.28 -1.62 6.55
N PHE A 2 -7.06 -1.91 7.02
CA PHE A 2 -6.47 -3.26 7.00
C PHE A 2 -6.52 -4.02 8.32
N THR A 3 -7.26 -3.51 9.32
CA THR A 3 -7.31 -4.10 10.68
C THR A 3 -5.94 -4.24 11.34
N LYS A 4 -4.97 -3.41 10.96
CA LYS A 4 -3.58 -3.44 11.45
C LYS A 4 -3.11 -2.02 11.73
N SER A 5 -2.13 -1.87 12.62
CA SER A 5 -1.44 -0.60 12.80
C SER A 5 -0.70 -0.21 11.52
N TYR A 6 -0.67 1.10 11.24
CA TYR A 6 0.07 1.65 10.11
C TYR A 6 1.58 1.63 10.39
N PHE A 7 1.97 1.89 11.64
CA PHE A 7 3.37 2.09 12.03
C PHE A 7 4.05 0.81 12.53
N THR A 8 3.31 -0.06 13.23
CA THR A 8 3.91 -1.23 13.91
C THR A 8 3.31 -2.53 13.41
N ARG A 9 4.14 -3.57 13.33
CA ARG A 9 3.66 -4.93 12.99
C ARG A 9 3.01 -5.64 14.18
N SER A 10 3.42 -5.31 15.40
CA SER A 10 2.93 -5.94 16.62
C SER A 10 1.77 -5.13 17.18
N ASP A 11 0.58 -5.75 17.23
CA ASP A 11 -0.61 -5.10 17.78
C ASP A 11 -0.41 -4.72 19.26
N ALA A 12 0.37 -5.49 20.02
CA ALA A 12 0.66 -5.24 21.44
C ALA A 12 1.37 -3.90 21.70
N LEU A 13 2.12 -3.38 20.72
CA LEU A 13 2.79 -2.08 20.84
C LEU A 13 1.83 -0.89 20.75
N ASN A 14 0.55 -1.12 20.42
CA ASN A 14 -0.48 -0.09 20.36
C ASN A 14 -1.33 -0.04 21.65
N ALA A 15 -1.09 -0.93 22.62
CA ALA A 15 -1.73 -0.87 23.93
C ALA A 15 -1.05 0.20 24.81
N LEU A 16 -1.82 0.88 25.65
CA LEU A 16 -1.29 1.82 26.63
C LEU A 16 -0.34 1.10 27.60
N THR A 17 0.81 1.69 27.90
CA THR A 17 1.79 1.12 28.83
C THR A 17 1.13 0.75 30.16
N GLY A 18 1.32 -0.50 30.61
CA GLY A 18 0.72 -1.04 31.83
C GLY A 18 -0.70 -1.61 31.65
N SER A 19 -1.32 -1.45 30.47
CA SER A 19 -2.59 -2.08 30.13
C SER A 19 -2.35 -3.42 29.42
N GLY A 20 -3.19 -4.42 29.68
CA GLY A 20 -3.09 -5.72 29.00
C GLY A 20 -3.61 -5.70 27.55
N GLY A 21 -4.28 -4.65 27.10
CA GLY A 21 -4.86 -4.58 25.76
C GLY A 21 -5.49 -3.22 25.45
N PHE A 22 -6.31 -3.17 24.41
CA PHE A 22 -7.05 -1.96 24.01
C PHE A 22 -8.42 -2.31 23.42
N ARG A 23 -9.32 -1.32 23.43
CA ARG A 23 -10.58 -1.33 22.69
C ARG A 23 -10.73 -0.03 21.93
N ILE A 24 -10.91 -0.12 20.62
CA ILE A 24 -11.20 1.02 19.74
C ILE A 24 -12.59 0.78 19.14
N GLU A 25 -13.43 1.79 19.20
CA GLU A 25 -14.78 1.78 18.64
C GLU A 25 -14.97 3.01 17.76
N GLY A 26 -15.60 2.83 16.61
CA GLY A 26 -15.88 3.89 15.66
C GLY A 26 -17.21 3.69 14.97
N GLU A 27 -17.97 4.78 14.83
CA GLU A 27 -19.19 4.84 14.03
C GLU A 27 -18.86 5.39 12.64
N LEU A 28 -19.25 4.64 11.62
CA LEU A 28 -18.98 4.95 10.21
C LEU A 28 -20.29 5.05 9.45
N VAL A 29 -20.42 6.05 8.60
CA VAL A 29 -21.53 6.14 7.64
C VAL A 29 -21.02 5.71 6.29
N HIS A 30 -21.66 4.71 5.68
CA HIS A 30 -21.32 4.25 4.35
C HIS A 30 -22.60 3.99 3.54
N ASN A 31 -22.73 4.66 2.40
CA ASN A 31 -23.93 4.65 1.55
C ASN A 31 -25.23 4.96 2.32
N GLY A 32 -25.16 5.90 3.27
CA GLY A 32 -26.30 6.29 4.12
C GLY A 32 -26.63 5.33 5.27
N HIS A 33 -25.88 4.24 5.43
CA HIS A 33 -26.05 3.30 6.53
C HIS A 33 -25.00 3.50 7.62
N ASN A 34 -25.44 3.43 8.87
CA ASN A 34 -24.54 3.47 10.03
C ASN A 34 -23.96 2.08 10.30
N PHE A 35 -22.65 2.05 10.54
CA PHE A 35 -21.90 0.87 10.93
C PHE A 35 -21.15 1.16 12.22
N ASN A 36 -21.36 0.32 13.22
CA ASN A 36 -20.55 0.30 14.43
C ASN A 36 -19.40 -0.68 14.22
N THR A 37 -18.17 -0.21 14.34
CA THR A 37 -16.96 -1.03 14.18
C THR A 37 -16.17 -1.06 15.47
N VAL A 38 -15.75 -2.25 15.89
CA VAL A 38 -15.03 -2.44 17.16
C VAL A 38 -13.81 -3.30 16.93
N CYS A 39 -12.65 -2.85 17.39
CA CYS A 39 -11.40 -3.59 17.43
C CYS A 39 -10.96 -3.77 18.88
N ILE A 40 -10.73 -5.00 19.29
CA ILE A 40 -10.29 -5.34 20.65
C ILE A 40 -9.01 -6.15 20.56
N LEU A 41 -7.99 -5.73 21.32
CA LEU A 41 -6.86 -6.58 21.67
C LEU A 41 -7.02 -6.99 23.14
N ARG A 42 -7.17 -8.29 23.39
CA ARG A 42 -7.31 -8.85 24.74
C ARG A 42 -5.93 -9.04 25.37
N GLU A 43 -5.91 -9.18 26.70
CA GLU A 43 -4.70 -9.48 27.49
C GLU A 43 -3.98 -10.77 27.06
N THR A 44 -4.73 -11.72 26.49
CA THR A 44 -4.19 -12.96 25.93
C THR A 44 -3.46 -12.76 24.59
N GLY A 45 -3.38 -11.53 24.07
CA GLY A 45 -2.90 -11.20 22.73
C GLY A 45 -3.90 -11.53 21.61
N LYS A 46 -5.08 -12.05 21.95
CA LYS A 46 -6.12 -12.35 20.96
C LYS A 46 -6.74 -11.04 20.47
N LYS A 47 -6.75 -10.87 19.15
CA LYS A 47 -7.42 -9.76 18.47
C LYS A 47 -8.81 -10.18 18.02
N GLU A 48 -9.79 -9.30 18.20
CA GLU A 48 -11.17 -9.44 17.75
C GLU A 48 -11.55 -8.19 16.97
N PHE A 49 -12.21 -8.35 15.82
CA PHE A 49 -12.72 -7.25 15.01
C PHE A 49 -14.18 -7.50 14.67
N MET A 50 -15.04 -6.52 14.93
CA MET A 50 -16.50 -6.65 14.86
C MET A 50 -17.11 -5.54 14.01
N VAL A 51 -18.20 -5.85 13.32
CA VAL A 51 -19.07 -4.86 12.66
C VAL A 51 -20.51 -5.15 13.02
N ASN A 52 -21.21 -4.14 13.55
CA ASN A 52 -22.60 -4.23 14.04
C ASN A 52 -22.78 -5.41 15.00
N GLY A 53 -21.85 -5.56 15.95
CA GLY A 53 -21.85 -6.64 16.95
C GLY A 53 -21.38 -8.02 16.45
N ASN A 54 -21.17 -8.21 15.15
CA ASN A 54 -20.74 -9.49 14.59
C ASN A 54 -19.21 -9.54 14.41
N ALA A 55 -18.55 -10.51 15.07
CA ALA A 55 -17.12 -10.72 14.93
C ALA A 55 -16.75 -11.36 13.58
N TYR A 56 -15.68 -10.88 12.97
CA TYR A 56 -15.08 -11.53 11.80
C TYR A 56 -14.32 -12.79 12.20
N GLU A 57 -14.59 -13.90 11.52
CA GLU A 57 -13.73 -15.09 11.59
C GLU A 57 -12.38 -14.87 10.91
N ARG A 58 -12.37 -14.08 9.83
CA ARG A 58 -11.16 -13.73 9.06
C ARG A 58 -11.13 -12.22 8.83
N PHE A 59 -10.06 -11.58 9.28
CA PHE A 59 -9.90 -10.13 9.12
C PHE A 59 -9.81 -9.66 7.66
N SER A 60 -9.43 -10.56 6.73
CA SER A 60 -9.47 -10.28 5.29
C SER A 60 -10.86 -9.86 4.81
N HIS A 61 -11.94 -10.31 5.45
CA HIS A 61 -13.31 -9.92 5.10
C HIS A 61 -13.65 -8.45 5.47
N HIS A 62 -12.80 -7.79 6.26
CA HIS A 62 -12.93 -6.36 6.54
C HIS A 62 -12.22 -5.49 5.50
N VAL A 63 -11.17 -6.03 4.85
CA VAL A 63 -10.31 -5.27 3.94
C VAL A 63 -11.14 -4.74 2.77
N GLY A 64 -11.03 -3.44 2.52
CA GLY A 64 -11.78 -2.77 1.44
C GLY A 64 -13.22 -2.37 1.78
N ARG A 65 -13.77 -2.74 2.95
CA ARG A 65 -15.13 -2.34 3.37
C ARG A 65 -15.23 -0.85 3.71
N PHE A 66 -14.24 -0.34 4.44
CA PHE A 66 -14.10 1.07 4.77
C PHE A 66 -12.70 1.52 4.32
N PRO A 67 -12.52 1.87 3.02
CA PRO A 67 -11.23 2.30 2.49
C PRO A 67 -10.77 3.57 3.20
N CYS A 68 -9.47 3.60 3.47
CA CYS A 68 -8.81 4.71 4.14
C CYS A 68 -7.43 4.86 3.51
N VAL A 69 -7.09 6.09 3.15
CA VAL A 69 -5.77 6.47 2.65
C VAL A 69 -5.07 7.24 3.76
N PHE A 70 -3.92 6.76 4.18
CA PHE A 70 -3.10 7.39 5.21
C PHE A 70 -1.80 7.87 4.56
N ILE A 71 -1.43 9.12 4.83
CA ILE A 71 -0.19 9.72 4.39
C ILE A 71 0.59 10.12 5.63
N ALA A 72 1.80 9.56 5.76
CA ALA A 72 2.72 9.84 6.86
C ALA A 72 4.07 10.35 6.35
N PRO A 73 4.90 10.98 7.19
CA PRO A 73 6.21 11.47 6.77
C PRO A 73 7.15 10.32 6.35
N ASP A 74 7.01 9.16 7.02
CA ASP A 74 7.80 7.95 6.77
C ASP A 74 7.48 7.27 5.44
N ASP A 75 6.37 7.62 4.78
CA ASP A 75 5.98 7.03 3.51
C ASP A 75 6.94 7.39 2.36
N VAL A 76 7.83 8.36 2.55
CA VAL A 76 8.90 8.66 1.60
C VAL A 76 9.77 7.43 1.28
N ARG A 77 9.77 6.42 2.16
CA ARG A 77 10.40 5.11 1.95
C ARG A 77 9.93 4.42 0.67
N MET A 78 8.69 4.63 0.22
CA MET A 78 8.23 4.12 -1.08
C MET A 78 9.10 4.61 -2.25
N ILE A 79 9.70 5.78 -2.11
CA ILE A 79 10.54 6.43 -3.12
C ILE A 79 12.03 6.10 -2.87
N THR A 80 12.47 6.14 -1.61
CA THR A 80 13.89 6.03 -1.27
C THR A 80 14.37 4.58 -1.09
N GLU A 81 13.50 3.67 -0.68
CA GLU A 81 13.85 2.27 -0.41
C GLU A 81 13.65 1.36 -1.62
N GLY A 82 13.77 0.05 -1.39
CA GLY A 82 13.71 -0.98 -2.43
C GLY A 82 12.30 -1.21 -2.98
N SER A 83 12.23 -2.13 -3.94
CA SER A 83 11.00 -2.50 -4.65
C SER A 83 9.91 -3.11 -3.74
N GLU A 84 10.27 -3.56 -2.54
CA GLU A 84 9.31 -4.09 -1.58
C GLU A 84 8.25 -3.05 -1.17
N GLU A 85 8.67 -1.81 -0.88
CA GLU A 85 7.73 -0.76 -0.45
C GLU A 85 6.76 -0.39 -1.57
N ARG A 86 7.23 -0.35 -2.82
CA ARG A 86 6.40 -0.08 -4.01
C ARG A 86 5.46 -1.24 -4.34
N ARG A 87 5.90 -2.49 -4.17
CA ARG A 87 5.01 -3.66 -4.27
C ARG A 87 3.97 -3.64 -3.16
N ARG A 88 4.35 -3.33 -1.92
CA ARG A 88 3.41 -3.25 -0.79
C ARG A 88 2.34 -2.18 -1.02
N PHE A 89 2.72 -1.04 -1.59
CA PHE A 89 1.78 0.00 -2.04
C PHE A 89 0.75 -0.55 -3.03
N ALA A 90 1.19 -1.18 -4.13
CA ALA A 90 0.28 -1.75 -5.12
C ALA A 90 -0.59 -2.89 -4.55
N ASP A 91 0.02 -3.79 -3.77
CA ASP A 91 -0.67 -4.90 -3.12
C ASP A 91 -1.73 -4.44 -2.13
N ALA A 92 -1.46 -3.36 -1.39
CA ALA A 92 -2.42 -2.77 -0.46
C ALA A 92 -3.67 -2.29 -1.21
N ILE A 93 -3.49 -1.55 -2.30
CA ILE A 93 -4.60 -1.01 -3.08
C ILE A 93 -5.41 -2.15 -3.71
N LEU A 94 -4.74 -3.06 -4.43
CA LEU A 94 -5.38 -4.20 -5.07
C LEU A 94 -6.12 -5.10 -4.06
N SER A 95 -5.56 -5.31 -2.87
CA SER A 95 -6.22 -6.09 -1.82
C SER A 95 -7.47 -5.42 -1.26
N GLN A 96 -7.56 -4.09 -1.31
CA GLN A 96 -8.79 -3.37 -0.94
C GLN A 96 -9.84 -3.44 -2.05
N LEU A 97 -9.43 -3.53 -3.31
CA LEU A 97 -10.33 -3.58 -4.46
C LEU A 97 -10.87 -5.00 -4.70
N ASP A 98 -10.01 -6.01 -4.56
CA ASP A 98 -10.25 -7.38 -5.00
C ASP A 98 -9.96 -8.39 -3.86
N PRO A 99 -11.00 -8.97 -3.24
CA PRO A 99 -10.84 -9.99 -2.21
C PRO A 99 -10.16 -11.28 -2.71
N GLU A 100 -10.35 -11.65 -3.99
CA GLU A 100 -9.69 -12.81 -4.59
C GLU A 100 -8.18 -12.54 -4.72
N TYR A 101 -7.81 -11.34 -5.16
CA TYR A 101 -6.40 -10.90 -5.18
C TYR A 101 -5.75 -11.05 -3.81
N LEU A 102 -6.39 -10.55 -2.75
CA LEU A 102 -5.86 -10.68 -1.38
C LEU A 102 -5.66 -12.15 -0.98
N GLN A 103 -6.65 -13.01 -1.25
CA GLN A 103 -6.57 -14.43 -0.92
C GLN A 103 -5.44 -15.14 -1.68
N ARG A 104 -5.29 -14.86 -2.98
CA ARG A 104 -4.22 -15.42 -3.82
C ARG A 104 -2.86 -14.89 -3.41
N LEU A 105 -2.74 -13.62 -3.06
CA LEU A 105 -1.49 -13.03 -2.55
C LEU A 105 -1.07 -13.68 -1.22
N MET A 106 -2.01 -13.94 -0.32
CA MET A 106 -1.74 -14.65 0.93
C MET A 106 -1.25 -16.08 0.67
N ASN A 107 -1.90 -16.81 -0.24
CA ASN A 107 -1.51 -18.16 -0.62
C ASN A 107 -0.13 -18.17 -1.29
N TYR A 108 0.10 -17.30 -2.26
CA TYR A 108 1.38 -17.15 -2.95
C TYR A 108 2.52 -16.91 -1.96
N ASN A 109 2.36 -15.97 -1.02
CA ASN A 109 3.39 -15.68 -0.03
C ASN A 109 3.68 -16.88 0.89
N LYS A 110 2.65 -17.63 1.28
CA LYS A 110 2.81 -18.87 2.07
C LYS A 110 3.58 -19.93 1.28
N LEU A 111 3.19 -20.17 0.03
CA LEU A 111 3.83 -21.13 -0.87
C LEU A 111 5.30 -20.75 -1.16
N LEU A 112 5.57 -19.46 -1.35
CA LEU A 112 6.92 -18.95 -1.56
C LEU A 112 7.83 -19.24 -0.36
N LEU A 113 7.33 -19.05 0.87
CA LEU A 113 8.06 -19.39 2.09
C LEU A 113 8.32 -20.90 2.19
N GLN A 114 7.32 -21.74 1.87
CA GLN A 114 7.47 -23.19 1.86
C GLN A 114 8.50 -23.66 0.83
N ARG A 115 8.43 -23.13 -0.40
CA ARG A 115 9.42 -23.40 -1.46
C ARG A 115 10.82 -22.98 -1.05
N ASN A 116 10.98 -21.78 -0.48
CA ASN A 116 12.28 -21.30 0.00
C ASN A 116 12.84 -22.17 1.13
N SER A 117 11.99 -22.61 2.06
CA SER A 117 12.40 -23.55 3.11
C SER A 117 12.83 -24.90 2.51
N TYR A 118 12.15 -25.37 1.48
CA TYR A 118 12.50 -26.61 0.80
C TYR A 118 13.82 -26.51 0.03
N LEU A 119 14.02 -25.41 -0.73
CA LEU A 119 15.30 -25.11 -1.39
C LEU A 119 16.47 -25.12 -0.41
N LYS A 120 16.30 -24.50 0.76
CA LYS A 120 17.29 -24.54 1.83
C LYS A 120 17.53 -25.96 2.35
N SER A 121 16.48 -26.77 2.52
CA SER A 121 16.63 -28.16 2.98
C SER A 121 17.36 -29.08 1.97
N LEU A 122 17.38 -28.72 0.69
CA LEU A 122 18.07 -29.48 -0.36
C LEU A 122 19.58 -29.22 -0.38
N SER A 123 20.07 -28.12 0.19
CA SER A 123 21.52 -27.86 0.25
C SER A 123 22.26 -28.85 1.13
N ASP A 124 21.56 -29.40 2.13
CA ASP A 124 22.15 -30.26 3.17
C ASP A 124 22.10 -31.74 2.79
N ARG A 125 21.52 -32.09 1.63
CA ARG A 125 21.30 -33.47 1.18
C ARG A 125 22.30 -33.88 0.10
N GLN A 126 22.78 -35.13 0.18
CA GLN A 126 23.60 -35.75 -0.87
C GLN A 126 22.83 -35.99 -2.18
N VAL A 127 21.52 -36.26 -2.08
CA VAL A 127 20.62 -36.43 -3.24
C VAL A 127 19.54 -35.35 -3.18
N ARG A 128 19.44 -34.55 -4.25
CA ARG A 128 18.44 -33.50 -4.40
C ARG A 128 17.20 -34.09 -5.08
N ASP A 129 16.17 -34.38 -4.30
CA ASP A 129 14.84 -34.65 -4.84
C ASP A 129 14.20 -33.32 -5.25
N THR A 130 13.94 -33.12 -6.54
CA THR A 130 13.36 -31.87 -7.07
C THR A 130 11.87 -32.00 -7.39
N ASN A 131 11.25 -33.17 -7.23
CA ASN A 131 9.87 -33.38 -7.64
C ASN A 131 8.89 -32.47 -6.87
N LEU A 132 9.16 -32.23 -5.58
CA LEU A 132 8.33 -31.34 -4.78
C LEU A 132 8.45 -29.87 -5.21
N LEU A 133 9.59 -29.47 -5.82
CA LEU A 133 9.71 -28.13 -6.40
C LEU A 133 8.77 -27.94 -7.60
N ASP A 134 8.49 -29.01 -8.35
CA ASP A 134 7.56 -28.93 -9.50
C ASP A 134 6.12 -28.69 -9.02
N VAL A 135 5.73 -29.33 -7.92
CA VAL A 135 4.43 -29.09 -7.25
C VAL A 135 4.33 -27.65 -6.75
N TYR A 136 5.38 -27.14 -6.09
CA TYR A 136 5.40 -25.74 -5.67
C TYR A 136 5.36 -24.77 -6.86
N ASP A 137 6.07 -25.07 -7.94
CA ASP A 137 6.10 -24.22 -9.12
C ASP A 137 4.73 -24.16 -9.82
N GLU A 138 3.98 -25.26 -9.88
CA GLU A 138 2.60 -25.29 -10.40
C GLU A 138 1.65 -24.44 -9.55
N GLN A 139 1.72 -24.58 -8.22
CA GLN A 139 0.88 -23.81 -7.30
C GLN A 139 1.23 -22.31 -7.32
N LEU A 140 2.53 -21.97 -7.35
CA LEU A 140 2.99 -20.58 -7.48
C LEU A 140 2.61 -19.97 -8.83
N THR A 141 2.67 -20.74 -9.91
CA THR A 141 2.25 -20.30 -11.26
C THR A 141 0.78 -19.92 -11.27
N THR A 142 -0.08 -20.70 -10.60
CA THR A 142 -1.52 -20.45 -10.57
C THR A 142 -1.88 -19.11 -9.93
N ASP A 143 -1.42 -18.87 -8.69
CA ASP A 143 -1.72 -17.61 -8.00
C ASP A 143 -0.88 -16.44 -8.52
N GLY A 144 0.37 -16.72 -8.89
CA GLY A 144 1.32 -15.72 -9.37
C GLY A 144 0.92 -15.12 -10.73
N THR A 145 0.39 -15.92 -11.65
CA THR A 145 -0.12 -15.43 -12.95
C THR A 145 -1.30 -14.47 -12.74
N TYR A 146 -2.27 -14.87 -11.90
CA TYR A 146 -3.42 -14.02 -11.59
C TYR A 146 -3.00 -12.66 -11.00
N ILE A 147 -2.08 -12.68 -10.04
CA ILE A 147 -1.58 -11.45 -9.40
C ILE A 147 -0.84 -10.57 -10.41
N PHE A 148 -0.01 -11.18 -11.26
CA PHE A 148 0.71 -10.46 -12.31
C PHE A 148 -0.24 -9.76 -13.28
N ASP A 149 -1.27 -10.46 -13.78
CA ASP A 149 -2.24 -9.91 -14.72
C ASP A 149 -3.01 -8.74 -14.11
N LYS A 150 -3.44 -8.88 -12.84
CA LYS A 150 -4.10 -7.79 -12.10
C LYS A 150 -3.19 -6.59 -11.91
N ARG A 151 -1.92 -6.82 -11.52
CA ARG A 151 -0.92 -5.75 -11.39
C ARG A 151 -0.65 -5.04 -12.71
N LYS A 152 -0.52 -5.77 -13.81
CA LYS A 152 -0.25 -5.19 -15.13
C LYS A 152 -1.32 -4.16 -15.50
N VAL A 153 -2.60 -4.54 -15.43
CA VAL A 153 -3.73 -3.64 -15.72
C VAL A 153 -3.77 -2.48 -14.73
N PHE A 154 -3.63 -2.76 -13.44
CA PHE A 154 -3.63 -1.75 -12.39
C PHE A 154 -2.53 -0.69 -12.56
N MET A 155 -1.33 -1.11 -12.95
CA MET A 155 -0.19 -0.21 -13.08
C MET A 155 -0.35 0.77 -14.24
N GLU A 156 -1.01 0.36 -15.33
CA GLU A 156 -1.33 1.26 -16.45
C GLU A 156 -2.20 2.43 -15.98
N GLU A 157 -3.26 2.15 -15.21
CA GLU A 157 -4.16 3.16 -14.64
C GLU A 157 -3.45 4.00 -13.55
N CYS A 158 -2.78 3.34 -12.61
CA CYS A 158 -2.11 3.99 -11.49
C CYS A 158 -1.02 4.96 -11.96
N ILE A 159 -0.17 4.55 -12.91
CA ILE A 159 0.92 5.40 -13.40
C ILE A 159 0.37 6.65 -14.10
N GLY A 160 -0.74 6.53 -14.83
CA GLY A 160 -1.41 7.67 -15.44
C GLY A 160 -1.85 8.70 -14.40
N LEU A 161 -2.52 8.25 -13.34
CA LEU A 161 -2.97 9.13 -12.24
C LEU A 161 -1.81 9.77 -11.50
N VAL A 162 -0.76 9.01 -11.18
CA VAL A 162 0.43 9.54 -10.49
C VAL A 162 1.08 10.66 -11.29
N LYS A 163 1.23 10.50 -12.61
CA LYS A 163 1.80 11.54 -13.47
C LYS A 163 0.96 12.82 -13.46
N ASN A 164 -0.36 12.68 -13.54
CA ASN A 164 -1.29 13.81 -13.50
C ASN A 164 -1.21 14.55 -12.16
N PHE A 165 -1.28 13.83 -11.03
CA PHE A 165 -1.16 14.45 -9.71
C PHE A 165 0.19 15.09 -9.47
N TYR A 166 1.27 14.44 -9.92
CA TYR A 166 2.61 15.00 -9.76
C TYR A 166 2.75 16.34 -10.48
N ALA A 167 2.29 16.43 -11.74
CA ALA A 167 2.31 17.67 -12.52
C ALA A 167 1.47 18.78 -11.87
N ASN A 168 0.29 18.44 -11.35
CA ASN A 168 -0.60 19.39 -10.67
C ASN A 168 0.03 19.91 -9.36
N ILE A 169 0.68 19.04 -8.59
CA ILE A 169 1.31 19.44 -7.33
C ILE A 169 2.57 20.25 -7.60
N SER A 170 3.44 19.80 -8.50
CA SER A 170 4.74 20.44 -8.74
C SER A 170 4.63 21.82 -9.37
N GLY A 171 3.58 22.07 -10.16
CA GLY A 171 3.36 23.32 -10.88
C GLY A 171 4.43 23.64 -11.93
N GLN A 172 5.35 22.70 -12.22
CA GLN A 172 6.46 22.87 -13.14
C GLN A 172 6.59 21.63 -14.04
N PRO A 173 7.02 21.78 -15.31
CA PRO A 173 7.25 20.66 -16.20
C PRO A 173 8.49 19.87 -15.76
N GLU A 174 8.28 18.89 -14.89
CA GLU A 174 9.30 17.94 -14.44
C GLU A 174 9.09 16.60 -15.18
N ASN A 175 10.12 16.08 -15.85
CA ASN A 175 10.02 14.84 -16.62
C ASN A 175 10.18 13.61 -15.70
N VAL A 176 9.12 13.30 -14.96
CA VAL A 176 9.02 12.09 -14.13
C VAL A 176 8.42 10.96 -14.95
N MET A 177 9.14 9.84 -15.00
CA MET A 177 8.66 8.59 -15.61
C MET A 177 8.51 7.52 -14.55
N LEU A 178 7.41 6.78 -14.64
CA LEU A 178 7.17 5.57 -13.87
C LEU A 178 6.92 4.43 -14.87
N ALA A 179 7.49 3.26 -14.58
CA ALA A 179 7.30 2.05 -15.38
C ALA A 179 7.18 0.84 -14.47
N TYR A 180 6.22 -0.04 -14.75
CA TYR A 180 6.12 -1.33 -14.11
C TYR A 180 7.11 -2.30 -14.74
N GLU A 181 8.02 -2.84 -13.94
CA GLU A 181 8.97 -3.86 -14.37
C GLU A 181 8.67 -5.21 -13.71
N SER A 182 8.52 -6.23 -14.54
CA SER A 182 8.39 -7.61 -14.11
C SER A 182 9.09 -8.53 -15.11
N GLN A 183 9.67 -9.62 -14.60
CA GLN A 183 10.23 -10.68 -15.44
C GLN A 183 9.13 -11.38 -16.27
N LEU A 184 7.90 -11.35 -15.78
CA LEU A 184 6.73 -11.96 -16.41
C LEU A 184 6.21 -11.15 -17.60
N LEU A 185 6.75 -9.95 -17.86
CA LEU A 185 6.49 -9.23 -19.12
C LEU A 185 7.14 -9.90 -20.33
N LYS A 186 8.09 -10.82 -20.12
CA LYS A 186 8.88 -11.46 -21.18
C LYS A 186 8.68 -12.96 -21.30
N LEU A 187 8.31 -13.62 -20.20
CA LEU A 187 8.17 -15.07 -20.10
C LEU A 187 6.87 -15.38 -19.35
N ASP A 188 6.27 -16.53 -19.63
CA ASP A 188 5.23 -17.04 -18.76
C ASP A 188 5.80 -17.48 -17.40
N PHE A 189 4.92 -17.61 -16.40
CA PHE A 189 5.36 -17.89 -15.04
C PHE A 189 6.03 -19.25 -14.89
N ALA A 190 5.50 -20.29 -15.55
CA ALA A 190 6.02 -21.65 -15.43
C ALA A 190 7.40 -21.77 -16.10
N GLU A 191 7.55 -21.19 -17.29
CA GLU A 191 8.83 -21.05 -18.00
C GLU A 191 9.84 -20.26 -17.16
N LEU A 192 9.41 -19.16 -16.53
CA LEU A 192 10.26 -18.35 -15.68
C LEU A 192 10.83 -19.17 -14.52
N LEU A 193 9.98 -19.86 -13.75
CA LEU A 193 10.43 -20.68 -12.62
C LEU A 193 11.33 -21.85 -13.03
N LYS A 194 11.03 -22.50 -14.16
CA LYS A 194 11.88 -23.55 -14.74
C LYS A 194 13.25 -22.99 -15.12
N SER A 195 13.29 -21.84 -15.80
CA SER A 195 14.54 -21.21 -16.26
C SER A 195 15.46 -20.77 -15.11
N THR A 196 14.89 -20.44 -13.93
CA THR A 196 15.65 -20.01 -12.76
C THR A 196 15.94 -21.12 -11.76
N ARG A 197 15.56 -22.38 -12.04
CA ARG A 197 15.65 -23.50 -11.08
C ARG A 197 17.05 -23.72 -10.53
N GLU A 198 18.07 -23.81 -11.38
CA GLU A 198 19.46 -24.01 -10.97
C GLU A 198 19.98 -22.84 -10.13
N ARG A 199 19.61 -21.61 -10.53
CA ARG A 199 19.96 -20.40 -9.77
C ARG A 199 19.29 -20.41 -8.40
N ASP A 200 18.04 -20.85 -8.31
CA ASP A 200 17.28 -20.93 -7.05
C ASP A 200 17.87 -21.97 -6.09
N LEU A 201 18.32 -23.13 -6.62
CA LEU A 201 19.02 -24.16 -5.86
C LEU A 201 20.34 -23.63 -5.29
N TYR A 202 21.12 -22.90 -6.09
CA TYR A 202 22.36 -22.29 -5.64
C TYR A 202 22.13 -21.20 -4.58
N LEU A 203 21.14 -20.31 -4.80
CA LEU A 203 20.84 -19.20 -3.89
C LEU A 203 20.02 -19.62 -2.66
N GLN A 204 19.51 -20.85 -2.63
CA GLN A 204 18.60 -21.39 -1.59
C GLN A 204 17.35 -20.53 -1.38
N ARG A 205 16.90 -19.84 -2.44
CA ARG A 205 15.73 -18.98 -2.44
C ARG A 205 15.22 -18.79 -3.86
N THR A 206 13.93 -18.57 -3.98
CA THR A 206 13.27 -18.23 -5.24
C THR A 206 13.77 -16.86 -5.71
N SER A 207 14.34 -16.82 -6.91
CA SER A 207 14.97 -15.64 -7.49
C SER A 207 14.10 -14.91 -8.50
N ALA A 208 12.95 -15.47 -8.88
CA ALA A 208 12.04 -14.91 -9.88
C ALA A 208 10.55 -15.05 -9.53
N GLY A 209 9.72 -14.17 -10.11
CA GLY A 209 8.27 -14.12 -9.91
C GLY A 209 7.78 -12.78 -9.35
N ILE A 210 6.48 -12.66 -9.08
CA ILE A 210 5.85 -11.37 -8.70
C ILE A 210 6.43 -10.69 -7.45
N HIS A 211 7.08 -11.45 -6.56
CA HIS A 211 7.76 -10.90 -5.38
C HIS A 211 9.07 -10.17 -5.72
N LYS A 212 9.44 -10.14 -7.02
CA LYS A 212 10.59 -9.39 -7.56
C LYS A 212 10.20 -8.19 -8.41
N ASP A 213 8.92 -8.02 -8.73
CA ASP A 213 8.44 -6.89 -9.55
C ASP A 213 8.80 -5.54 -8.93
N ASP A 214 8.89 -4.50 -9.74
CA ASP A 214 9.17 -3.14 -9.28
C ASP A 214 8.36 -2.09 -10.05
N ILE A 215 8.22 -0.91 -9.44
CA ILE A 215 7.82 0.31 -10.12
C ILE A 215 9.09 1.18 -10.22
N VAL A 216 9.70 1.21 -11.39
CA VAL A 216 10.91 2.00 -11.63
C VAL A 216 10.51 3.45 -11.82
N ILE A 217 11.16 4.35 -11.07
CA ILE A 217 10.88 5.79 -11.09
C ILE A 217 12.15 6.52 -11.51
N SER A 218 12.04 7.34 -12.56
CA SER A 218 13.14 8.19 -13.04
C SER A 218 12.70 9.64 -13.17
N LEU A 219 13.66 10.55 -13.00
CA LEU A 219 13.53 11.98 -13.26
C LEU A 219 14.62 12.35 -14.26
N ASN A 220 14.25 12.95 -15.39
CA ASN A 220 15.19 13.34 -16.45
C ASN A 220 16.11 12.17 -16.90
N GLY A 221 15.57 10.95 -16.95
CA GLY A 221 16.30 9.74 -17.34
C GLY A 221 17.23 9.14 -16.27
N GLN A 222 17.33 9.75 -15.09
CA GLN A 222 18.13 9.23 -13.97
C GLN A 222 17.24 8.67 -12.85
N PRO A 223 17.71 7.70 -12.05
CA PRO A 223 16.92 7.16 -10.95
C PRO A 223 16.45 8.25 -9.99
N PHE A 224 15.13 8.36 -9.79
CA PHE A 224 14.51 9.46 -9.05
C PHE A 224 15.10 9.59 -7.63
N ARG A 225 15.30 8.47 -6.95
CA ARG A 225 15.85 8.42 -5.59
C ARG A 225 17.22 9.10 -5.44
N ASN A 226 18.03 9.09 -6.51
CA ASN A 226 19.41 9.59 -6.47
C ASN A 226 19.48 11.12 -6.62
N ILE A 227 18.56 11.73 -7.36
CA ILE A 227 18.67 13.15 -7.75
C ILE A 227 17.54 14.05 -7.22
N ALA A 228 16.41 13.47 -6.81
CA ALA A 228 15.25 14.25 -6.43
C ALA A 228 15.49 15.04 -5.14
N SER A 229 15.12 16.32 -5.16
CA SER A 229 15.07 17.19 -3.98
C SER A 229 14.01 16.73 -2.97
N GLN A 230 14.04 17.26 -1.75
CA GLN A 230 13.03 16.91 -0.73
C GLN A 230 11.60 17.29 -1.16
N GLY A 231 11.43 18.47 -1.77
CA GLY A 231 10.12 18.90 -2.29
C GLY A 231 9.61 18.00 -3.43
N GLN A 232 10.51 17.53 -4.31
CA GLN A 232 10.17 16.58 -5.38
C GLN A 232 9.77 15.21 -4.81
N ARG A 233 10.49 14.70 -3.81
CA ARG A 233 10.14 13.45 -3.11
C ARG A 233 8.78 13.55 -2.44
N LYS A 234 8.51 14.63 -1.71
CA LYS A 234 7.19 14.85 -1.10
C LYS A 234 6.09 14.93 -2.14
N SER A 235 6.31 15.62 -3.24
CA SER A 235 5.29 15.75 -4.30
C SER A 235 4.97 14.43 -4.98
N LEU A 236 5.99 13.58 -5.20
CA LEU A 236 5.78 12.23 -5.72
C LEU A 236 5.04 11.35 -4.71
N LEU A 237 5.36 11.47 -3.42
CA LEU A 237 4.65 10.77 -2.36
C LEU A 237 3.17 11.14 -2.35
N PHE A 238 2.85 12.44 -2.37
CA PHE A 238 1.47 12.89 -2.46
C PHE A 238 0.80 12.39 -3.75
N ALA A 239 1.48 12.49 -4.89
CA ALA A 239 0.92 11.99 -6.15
C ALA A 239 0.59 10.49 -6.11
N LEU A 240 1.44 9.66 -5.48
CA LEU A 240 1.17 8.24 -5.24
C LEU A 240 -0.05 8.02 -4.35
N LYS A 241 -0.15 8.75 -3.25
CA LYS A 241 -1.26 8.61 -2.29
C LYS A 241 -2.58 9.18 -2.80
N LEU A 242 -2.55 10.25 -3.58
CA LEU A 242 -3.74 10.78 -4.25
C LEU A 242 -4.19 9.85 -5.39
N ALA A 243 -3.26 9.21 -6.10
CA ALA A 243 -3.60 8.16 -7.06
C ALA A 243 -4.24 6.96 -6.35
N GLU A 244 -3.71 6.52 -5.20
CA GLU A 244 -4.37 5.51 -4.36
C GLU A 244 -5.80 5.91 -3.99
N PHE A 245 -5.98 7.16 -3.53
CA PHE A 245 -7.29 7.70 -3.19
C PHE A 245 -8.27 7.63 -4.36
N GLU A 246 -7.85 8.13 -5.51
CA GLU A 246 -8.69 8.23 -6.70
C GLU A 246 -9.03 6.85 -7.28
N LEU A 247 -8.07 5.92 -7.29
CA LEU A 247 -8.31 4.52 -7.70
C LEU A 247 -9.35 3.85 -6.80
N LEU A 248 -9.22 4.01 -5.48
CA LEU A 248 -10.19 3.48 -4.54
C LEU A 248 -11.57 4.11 -4.76
N ARG A 249 -11.64 5.43 -4.97
CA ARG A 249 -12.89 6.16 -5.23
C ARG A 249 -13.60 5.66 -6.48
N LEU A 250 -12.88 5.56 -7.60
CA LEU A 250 -13.41 5.16 -8.90
C LEU A 250 -13.92 3.70 -8.87
N HIS A 251 -13.14 2.78 -8.31
CA HIS A 251 -13.49 1.36 -8.30
C HIS A 251 -14.52 0.98 -7.22
N LYS A 252 -14.57 1.71 -6.10
CA LYS A 252 -15.56 1.46 -5.04
C LYS A 252 -16.85 2.26 -5.22
N GLY A 253 -16.83 3.33 -5.99
CA GLY A 253 -17.97 4.22 -6.20
C GLY A 253 -18.23 5.20 -5.04
N PHE A 254 -17.30 5.33 -4.09
CA PHE A 254 -17.39 6.28 -2.99
C PHE A 254 -15.99 6.69 -2.50
N ALA A 255 -15.88 7.89 -1.94
CA ALA A 255 -14.62 8.44 -1.49
C ALA A 255 -14.08 7.73 -0.23
N PRO A 256 -12.80 7.33 -0.20
CA PRO A 256 -12.13 6.90 1.03
C PRO A 256 -12.06 8.01 2.10
N ILE A 257 -11.79 7.62 3.33
CA ILE A 257 -11.33 8.57 4.36
C ILE A 257 -9.86 8.91 4.06
N LEU A 258 -9.50 10.19 4.10
CA LEU A 258 -8.12 10.65 3.94
C LEU A 258 -7.54 11.10 5.28
N LEU A 259 -6.39 10.57 5.64
CA LEU A 259 -5.69 10.89 6.88
C LEU A 259 -4.30 11.43 6.52
N LEU A 260 -3.99 12.64 6.97
CA LEU A 260 -2.75 13.37 6.69
C LEU A 260 -2.05 13.62 8.03
N ASP A 261 -0.93 12.91 8.26
CA ASP A 261 -0.22 12.97 9.53
C ASP A 261 1.10 13.75 9.43
N ASP A 262 1.13 15.00 9.89
CA ASP A 262 2.32 15.89 9.90
C ASP A 262 3.07 15.96 8.55
N VAL A 263 2.32 15.88 7.45
CA VAL A 263 2.89 15.71 6.12
C VAL A 263 3.32 17.02 5.46
N PHE A 264 2.87 18.15 5.99
CA PHE A 264 2.98 19.46 5.37
C PHE A 264 4.31 20.18 5.62
N GLU A 265 5.16 19.66 6.49
CA GLU A 265 6.51 20.20 6.68
C GLU A 265 7.31 20.15 5.36
N LYS A 266 8.28 21.05 5.13
CA LYS A 266 9.22 20.97 3.99
C LYS A 266 8.58 20.94 2.58
N LEU A 267 7.30 21.26 2.45
CA LEU A 267 6.67 21.68 1.20
C LEU A 267 6.77 23.20 1.09
N ASP A 268 7.01 23.69 -0.12
CA ASP A 268 6.82 25.10 -0.42
C ASP A 268 5.33 25.47 -0.44
N GLU A 269 5.05 26.76 -0.27
CA GLU A 269 3.70 27.33 -0.20
C GLU A 269 2.84 27.00 -1.43
N THR A 270 3.45 26.98 -2.62
CA THR A 270 2.75 26.68 -3.88
C THR A 270 2.31 25.22 -3.92
N ARG A 271 3.20 24.28 -3.60
CA ARG A 271 2.88 22.83 -3.58
C ARG A 271 1.86 22.51 -2.49
N MET A 272 1.96 23.17 -1.34
CA MET A 272 0.97 23.06 -0.27
C MET A 272 -0.41 23.52 -0.72
N HIS A 273 -0.49 24.70 -1.33
CA HIS A 273 -1.73 25.25 -1.85
C HIS A 273 -2.36 24.29 -2.88
N ASN A 274 -1.59 23.80 -3.84
CA ASN A 274 -2.07 22.86 -4.86
C ASN A 274 -2.61 21.56 -4.25
N LEU A 275 -1.90 21.02 -3.25
CA LEU A 275 -2.32 19.81 -2.54
C LEU A 275 -3.62 20.03 -1.77
N LEU A 276 -3.69 21.07 -0.93
CA LEU A 276 -4.90 21.38 -0.14
C LEU A 276 -6.08 21.73 -1.03
N ASN A 277 -5.86 22.46 -2.12
CA ASN A 277 -6.92 22.77 -3.08
C ASN A 277 -7.48 21.49 -3.73
N TRP A 278 -6.63 20.54 -4.12
CA TRP A 278 -7.13 19.27 -4.63
C TRP A 278 -7.89 18.48 -3.55
N VAL A 279 -7.25 18.29 -2.39
CA VAL A 279 -7.78 17.46 -1.29
C VAL A 279 -9.08 18.01 -0.71
N CYS A 280 -9.25 19.33 -0.60
CA CYS A 280 -10.41 19.93 0.06
C CYS A 280 -11.52 20.36 -0.90
N MET A 281 -11.20 20.65 -2.16
CA MET A 281 -12.20 21.17 -3.12
C MET A 281 -12.64 20.15 -4.16
N HIS A 282 -11.83 19.12 -4.44
CA HIS A 282 -12.10 18.15 -5.51
C HIS A 282 -12.41 16.75 -4.99
N ASN A 283 -12.66 16.63 -3.68
CA ASN A 283 -12.89 15.39 -2.99
C ASN A 283 -14.10 15.49 -2.05
N ASP A 284 -14.96 14.48 -2.10
CA ASP A 284 -16.16 14.36 -1.28
C ASP A 284 -15.95 13.49 -0.02
N GLY A 285 -14.74 12.98 0.20
CA GLY A 285 -14.36 12.16 1.34
C GLY A 285 -14.02 12.98 2.59
N GLN A 286 -14.23 12.40 3.78
CA GLN A 286 -13.83 13.01 5.05
C GLN A 286 -12.30 13.02 5.18
N ILE A 287 -11.75 14.16 5.62
CA ILE A 287 -10.31 14.38 5.73
C ILE A 287 -9.96 14.71 7.18
N PHE A 288 -8.92 14.06 7.71
CA PHE A 288 -8.31 14.41 8.99
C PHE A 288 -6.87 14.87 8.74
N ILE A 289 -6.50 15.99 9.34
CA ILE A 289 -5.17 16.58 9.24
C ILE A 289 -4.62 16.76 10.65
N THR A 290 -3.42 16.24 10.90
CA THR A 290 -2.60 16.61 12.05
C THR A 290 -1.46 17.51 11.57
N ASP A 291 -1.14 18.53 12.35
CA ASP A 291 -0.02 19.43 12.06
C ASP A 291 0.43 20.12 13.35
N THR A 292 1.73 20.39 13.45
CA THR A 292 2.33 21.10 14.60
C THR A 292 2.04 22.61 14.60
N HIS A 293 1.63 23.18 13.47
CA HIS A 293 1.42 24.60 13.22
C HIS A 293 0.03 24.88 12.63
N HIS A 294 -1.03 24.65 13.42
CA HIS A 294 -2.43 24.78 12.97
C HIS A 294 -2.75 26.10 12.25
N LYS A 295 -2.18 27.24 12.68
CA LYS A 295 -2.44 28.57 12.09
C LYS A 295 -2.13 28.63 10.59
N ARG A 296 -1.05 27.96 10.15
CA ARG A 296 -0.67 27.95 8.73
C ARG A 296 -1.74 27.22 7.92
N ILE A 297 -2.13 26.03 8.37
CA ILE A 297 -3.15 25.23 7.68
C ILE A 297 -4.50 25.95 7.69
N GLU A 298 -4.92 26.49 8.83
CA GLU A 298 -6.18 27.23 8.96
C GLU A 298 -6.25 28.41 7.99
N GLN A 299 -5.16 29.19 7.85
CA GLN A 299 -5.08 30.27 6.87
C GLN A 299 -5.27 29.75 5.44
N HIS A 300 -4.61 28.66 5.06
CA HIS A 300 -4.79 28.08 3.72
C HIS A 300 -6.20 27.55 3.49
N LEU A 301 -6.79 26.84 4.47
CA LEU A 301 -8.14 26.29 4.38
C LEU A 301 -9.18 27.42 4.25
N ASN A 302 -9.01 28.51 5.01
CA ASN A 302 -9.84 29.71 4.88
C ASN A 302 -9.70 30.37 3.51
N ASN A 303 -8.47 30.48 2.99
CA ASN A 303 -8.21 31.10 1.69
C ASN A 303 -8.86 30.32 0.53
N ILE A 304 -8.93 29.00 0.62
CA ILE A 304 -9.60 28.17 -0.40
C ILE A 304 -11.10 27.96 -0.12
N GLY A 305 -11.63 28.49 0.99
CA GLY A 305 -13.03 28.37 1.37
C GLY A 305 -13.43 26.95 1.82
N ALA A 306 -12.47 26.13 2.26
CA ALA A 306 -12.73 24.77 2.72
C ALA A 306 -13.42 24.79 4.09
N LYS A 307 -14.57 24.12 4.19
CA LYS A 307 -15.24 23.89 5.47
C LYS A 307 -14.38 22.97 6.32
N HIS A 308 -14.08 23.37 7.54
CA HIS A 308 -13.25 22.60 8.46
C HIS A 308 -13.68 22.83 9.91
N GLN A 309 -13.24 21.94 10.78
CA GLN A 309 -13.40 22.02 12.23
C GLN A 309 -12.03 21.81 12.86
N LEU A 310 -11.65 22.69 13.77
CA LEU A 310 -10.46 22.48 14.61
C LEU A 310 -10.83 21.61 15.81
N ILE A 311 -10.00 20.60 16.09
CA ILE A 311 -10.10 19.74 17.26
C ILE A 311 -8.80 19.93 18.06
N GLU A 312 -8.92 20.48 19.26
CA GLU A 312 -7.82 20.59 20.22
C GLU A 312 -7.93 19.43 21.22
N LEU A 313 -6.81 18.72 21.43
CA LEU A 313 -6.68 17.60 22.36
C LEU A 313 -6.06 18.04 23.69
#